data_AF-A0A382XFS7-F1
#
_entry.id   AF-A0A382XFS7-F1
#
_cell.length_a   1.000
_cell.length_b   1.000
_cell.length_c   1.000
_cell.angle_alpha   90.00
_cell.angle_beta   90.00
_cell.angle_gamma   90.00
#
_symmetry.space_group_name_H-M   'P 1'
#
loop_
_entity.id
_entity.type
_entity.pdbx_description
1 polymer ?
#
loop_
_entity_poly.entity_id
_entity_poly.type
_entity_poly.pdbx_seq_one_letter_code
_entity_poly.pdbx_strand_id
1 'polypeptide(L)'
;MKIVLARTIGVPEQLLHAVHSELQSVDGPLKFSVNLEESLSLEDGHSPEVFFNALKKHRADSGIPPEDYLCALTERANEDNWFSEFDEAEANIFIHTEGWEFVMLDTCPSEIPVAYQVLANFLQREVYGSSHKWYEACHKDSIGCINDLCGYKPDV
;
A
#
# COMPACT_ATOMS: atom_id res chain seq x y z
N MET A 1 -16.25 -7.15 1.54
CA MET A 1 -15.07 -6.28 1.47
C MET A 1 -13.94 -7.04 0.81
N LYS A 2 -13.50 -6.52 -0.33
CA LYS A 2 -12.40 -7.04 -1.14
C LYS A 2 -11.32 -5.97 -1.24
N ILE A 3 -10.07 -6.38 -1.32
CA ILE A 3 -8.94 -5.51 -1.66
C ILE A 3 -8.55 -5.83 -3.10
N VAL A 4 -8.71 -4.87 -3.99
CA VAL A 4 -8.32 -4.92 -5.39
C VAL A 4 -6.90 -4.38 -5.52
N LEU A 5 -5.97 -5.21 -5.95
CA LEU A 5 -4.60 -4.82 -6.23
C LEU A 5 -4.50 -4.34 -7.68
N ALA A 6 -3.88 -3.19 -7.87
CA ALA A 6 -3.53 -2.64 -9.17
C ALA A 6 -2.05 -2.20 -9.15
N ARG A 7 -1.50 -1.90 -10.32
CA ARG A 7 -0.11 -1.46 -10.44
C ARG A 7 0.03 -0.30 -11.41
N THR A 8 1.02 0.53 -11.20
CA THR A 8 1.57 1.42 -12.23
C THR A 8 2.39 0.62 -13.24
N ILE A 9 2.71 1.26 -14.37
CA ILE A 9 3.39 0.58 -15.48
C ILE A 9 4.81 0.12 -15.13
N GLY A 10 5.53 0.84 -14.25
CA GLY A 10 6.90 0.52 -13.87
C GLY A 10 7.03 -0.66 -12.91
N VAL A 11 5.96 -0.99 -12.18
CA VAL A 11 5.93 -2.18 -11.31
C VAL A 11 5.81 -3.45 -12.16
N PRO A 12 6.69 -4.45 -11.98
CA PRO A 12 6.58 -5.73 -12.70
C PRO A 12 5.28 -6.48 -12.35
N GLU A 13 4.62 -7.06 -13.36
CA GLU A 13 3.42 -7.89 -13.15
C GLU A 13 3.71 -9.11 -12.25
N GLN A 14 4.94 -9.64 -12.32
CA GLN A 14 5.38 -10.71 -11.44
C GLN A 14 5.35 -10.32 -9.97
N LEU A 15 5.72 -9.07 -9.63
CA LEU A 15 5.67 -8.59 -8.24
C LEU A 15 4.21 -8.47 -7.78
N LEU A 16 3.32 -7.94 -8.61
CA LEU A 16 1.89 -7.87 -8.32
C LEU A 16 1.28 -9.25 -8.02
N HIS A 17 1.63 -10.26 -8.82
CA HIS A 17 1.20 -11.64 -8.60
C HIS A 17 1.83 -12.27 -7.36
N ALA A 18 3.10 -12.01 -7.09
CA ALA A 18 3.76 -12.49 -5.88
C ALA A 18 3.08 -11.92 -4.61
N VAL A 19 2.85 -10.61 -4.56
CA VAL A 19 2.12 -9.95 -3.48
C VAL A 19 0.71 -10.52 -3.31
N HIS A 20 -0.01 -10.73 -4.43
CA HIS A 20 -1.34 -11.35 -4.41
C HIS A 20 -1.31 -12.77 -3.83
N SER A 21 -0.33 -13.59 -4.22
CA SER A 21 -0.12 -14.94 -3.71
C SER A 21 0.13 -14.94 -2.20
N GLU A 22 1.00 -14.05 -1.71
CA GLU A 22 1.29 -13.91 -0.28
C GLU A 22 0.03 -13.55 0.50
N LEU A 23 -0.77 -12.59 0.02
CA LEU A 23 -2.03 -12.19 0.66
C LEU A 23 -3.08 -13.31 0.67
N GLN A 24 -3.13 -14.13 -0.37
CA GLN A 24 -4.06 -15.26 -0.47
C GLN A 24 -3.63 -16.47 0.37
N SER A 25 -2.35 -16.56 0.76
CA SER A 25 -1.83 -17.66 1.57
C SER A 25 -2.37 -17.67 3.01
N VAL A 26 -2.90 -16.54 3.47
CA VAL A 26 -3.43 -16.36 4.82
C VAL A 26 -4.94 -16.55 4.83
N ASP A 27 -5.42 -17.54 5.60
CA ASP A 27 -6.85 -17.74 5.81
C ASP A 27 -7.45 -16.55 6.58
N GLY A 28 -8.49 -15.94 6.00
CA GLY A 28 -9.12 -14.79 6.61
C GLY A 28 -10.41 -14.32 5.94
N PRO A 29 -11.09 -13.33 6.55
CA PRO A 29 -12.33 -12.75 6.01
C PRO A 29 -12.07 -11.87 4.78
N LEU A 30 -10.85 -11.36 4.62
CA LEU A 30 -10.48 -10.52 3.48
C LEU A 30 -10.42 -11.34 2.19
N LYS A 31 -10.85 -10.72 1.09
CA LYS A 31 -10.75 -11.29 -0.25
C LYS A 31 -9.86 -10.38 -1.09
N PHE A 32 -9.03 -10.99 -1.94
CA PHE A 32 -8.06 -10.28 -2.76
C PHE A 32 -8.28 -10.59 -4.24
N SER A 33 -8.25 -9.57 -5.09
CA SER A 33 -8.27 -9.72 -6.54
C SER A 33 -7.23 -8.80 -7.17
N VAL A 34 -6.84 -9.10 -8.41
CA VAL A 34 -5.92 -8.27 -9.18
C VAL A 34 -6.67 -7.65 -10.35
N ASN A 35 -6.45 -6.36 -10.60
CA ASN A 35 -6.82 -5.71 -11.84
C ASN A 35 -5.62 -5.70 -12.78
N LEU A 36 -5.66 -6.56 -13.81
CA LEU A 36 -4.59 -6.73 -14.80
C LEU A 36 -4.84 -5.97 -16.09
N GLU A 37 -6.06 -5.48 -16.31
CA GLU A 37 -6.47 -4.97 -17.62
C GLU A 37 -5.91 -3.57 -17.90
N GLU A 38 -5.70 -2.76 -16.86
CA GLU A 38 -5.18 -1.40 -16.99
C GLU A 38 -4.15 -1.08 -15.91
N SER A 39 -2.96 -0.63 -16.35
CA SER A 39 -1.97 -0.03 -15.45
C SER A 39 -2.40 1.38 -15.07
N LEU A 40 -2.28 1.72 -13.78
CA LEU A 40 -2.56 3.05 -13.26
C LEU A 40 -1.55 4.05 -13.83
N SER A 41 -2.07 5.13 -14.41
CA SER A 41 -1.25 6.27 -14.83
C SER A 41 -1.22 7.31 -13.73
N LEU A 42 -0.01 7.69 -13.30
CA LEU A 42 0.20 8.78 -12.35
C LEU A 42 0.56 10.05 -13.12
N GLU A 43 -0.03 11.19 -12.74
CA GLU A 43 0.36 12.51 -13.27
C GLU A 43 1.77 12.90 -12.80
N ASP A 44 2.29 14.02 -13.31
CA ASP A 44 3.55 14.59 -12.83
C ASP A 44 3.40 15.06 -11.38
N GLY A 45 4.50 14.99 -10.61
CA GLY A 45 4.53 15.36 -9.20
C GLY A 45 4.64 14.15 -8.26
N HIS A 46 4.88 14.40 -6.98
CA HIS A 46 5.17 13.34 -6.01
C HIS A 46 4.36 13.49 -4.72
N SER A 47 3.41 14.42 -4.64
CA SER A 47 2.58 14.54 -3.44
C SER A 47 1.60 13.35 -3.31
N PRO A 48 1.22 12.93 -2.10
CA PRO A 48 0.21 11.89 -1.89
C PRO A 48 -1.09 12.10 -2.69
N GLU A 49 -1.51 13.36 -2.88
CA GLU A 49 -2.71 13.71 -3.64
C GLU A 49 -2.61 13.29 -5.11
N VAL A 50 -1.43 13.31 -5.73
CA VAL A 50 -1.22 12.84 -7.11
C VAL A 50 -1.58 11.36 -7.21
N PHE A 51 -1.15 10.56 -6.24
CA PHE A 51 -1.48 9.14 -6.18
C PHE A 51 -2.98 8.96 -5.95
N PHE A 52 -3.56 9.61 -4.95
CA PHE A 52 -4.98 9.42 -4.63
C PHE A 52 -5.92 9.90 -5.75
N ASN A 53 -5.58 10.96 -6.48
CA ASN A 53 -6.35 11.40 -7.65
C ASN A 53 -6.35 10.34 -8.76
N ALA A 54 -5.19 9.72 -9.02
CA ALA A 54 -5.10 8.63 -9.98
C ALA A 54 -5.93 7.42 -9.54
N LEU A 55 -5.87 7.04 -8.26
CA LEU A 55 -6.68 5.93 -7.73
C LEU A 55 -8.18 6.22 -7.81
N LYS A 56 -8.62 7.45 -7.49
CA LYS A 56 -10.03 7.87 -7.63
C LYS A 56 -10.53 7.76 -9.06
N LYS A 57 -9.71 8.22 -10.01
CA LYS A 57 -10.01 8.07 -11.44
C LYS A 57 -10.11 6.60 -11.84
N HIS A 58 -9.11 5.79 -11.49
CA HIS A 58 -9.08 4.36 -11.82
C HIS A 58 -10.25 3.59 -11.21
N ARG A 59 -10.60 3.90 -9.96
CA ARG A 59 -11.76 3.36 -9.26
C ARG A 59 -13.06 3.67 -10.01
N ALA A 60 -13.25 4.91 -10.45
CA ALA A 60 -14.44 5.32 -11.19
C ALA A 60 -14.51 4.62 -12.56
N ASP A 61 -13.39 4.55 -13.29
CA ASP A 61 -13.29 3.92 -14.61
C ASP A 61 -13.52 2.40 -14.52
N SER A 62 -12.99 1.74 -13.48
CA SER A 62 -13.12 0.29 -13.24
C SER A 62 -14.39 -0.13 -12.49
N GLY A 63 -15.23 0.82 -12.05
CA GLY A 63 -16.45 0.55 -11.30
C GLY A 63 -16.23 -0.16 -9.96
N ILE A 64 -15.11 0.11 -9.27
CA ILE A 64 -14.80 -0.54 -7.99
C ILE A 64 -15.71 0.04 -6.89
N PRO A 65 -16.51 -0.80 -6.19
CA PRO A 65 -17.46 -0.33 -5.19
C PRO A 65 -16.80 0.43 -4.02
N PRO A 66 -17.47 1.43 -3.41
CA PRO A 66 -16.93 2.20 -2.29
C PRO A 66 -16.51 1.36 -1.07
N GLU A 67 -17.14 0.20 -0.85
CA GLU A 67 -16.83 -0.73 0.23
C GLU A 67 -15.62 -1.65 -0.05
N ASP A 68 -15.15 -1.67 -1.30
CA ASP A 68 -13.98 -2.42 -1.71
C ASP A 68 -12.77 -1.48 -1.79
N TYR A 69 -11.63 -1.97 -1.31
CA TYR A 69 -10.38 -1.24 -1.32
C TYR A 69 -9.72 -1.32 -2.69
N LEU A 70 -9.08 -0.23 -3.12
CA LEU A 70 -8.17 -0.19 -4.25
C LEU A 70 -6.77 0.10 -3.71
N CYS A 71 -5.85 -0.84 -3.89
CA CYS A 71 -4.47 -0.72 -3.48
C CYS A 71 -3.57 -0.69 -4.72
N ALA A 72 -2.89 0.44 -4.93
CA ALA A 72 -1.98 0.63 -6.05
C ALA A 72 -0.53 0.37 -5.62
N LEU A 73 0.12 -0.57 -6.29
CA LEU A 73 1.57 -0.75 -6.23
C LEU A 73 2.23 0.23 -7.20
N THR A 74 3.26 0.95 -6.74
CA THR A 74 3.96 1.97 -7.53
C THR A 74 5.48 1.88 -7.38
N GLU A 75 6.22 2.10 -8.46
CA GLU A 75 7.68 2.31 -8.46
C GLU A 75 8.06 3.75 -8.09
N ARG A 76 7.08 4.67 -8.12
CA ARG A 76 7.31 6.09 -7.81
C ARG A 76 7.19 6.33 -6.31
N ALA A 77 8.25 6.87 -5.72
CA ALA A 77 8.23 7.43 -4.38
C ALA A 77 7.40 8.74 -4.34
N ASN A 78 6.76 8.98 -3.19
CA ASN A 78 6.17 10.28 -2.87
C ASN A 78 7.22 11.24 -2.27
N GLU A 79 6.88 12.52 -2.21
CA GLU A 79 7.77 13.58 -1.74
C GLU A 79 8.11 13.50 -0.25
N ASP A 80 7.27 12.83 0.54
CA ASP A 80 7.48 12.59 1.97
C ASP A 80 8.33 11.34 2.25
N ASN A 81 8.72 10.59 1.21
CA ASN A 81 9.45 9.32 1.29
C ASN A 81 8.76 8.24 2.14
N TRP A 82 7.44 8.29 2.29
CA TRP A 82 6.70 7.19 2.91
C TRP A 82 6.62 5.99 1.97
N PHE A 83 6.70 4.77 2.52
CA PHE A 83 6.46 3.56 1.73
C PHE A 83 5.00 3.39 1.32
N SER A 84 4.06 4.02 2.02
CA SER A 84 2.64 3.83 1.76
C SER A 84 1.81 4.85 2.50
N GLU A 85 0.60 5.08 2.01
CA GLU A 85 -0.43 5.85 2.71
C GLU A 85 -1.83 5.40 2.28
N PHE A 86 -2.80 5.54 3.19
CA PHE A 86 -4.22 5.35 2.91
C PHE A 86 -4.96 6.68 2.76
N ASP A 87 -5.95 6.71 1.87
CA ASP A 87 -6.83 7.86 1.66
C ASP A 87 -7.83 7.97 2.82
N GLU A 88 -7.94 9.15 3.42
CA GLU A 88 -8.89 9.42 4.50
C GLU A 88 -10.34 9.49 3.99
N ALA A 89 -10.54 9.87 2.71
CA ALA A 89 -11.87 10.08 2.14
C ALA A 89 -12.46 8.80 1.51
N GLU A 90 -11.61 7.98 0.88
CA GLU A 90 -12.03 6.80 0.11
C GLU A 90 -11.20 5.57 0.47
N ALA A 91 -11.62 4.38 0.05
CA ALA A 91 -10.91 3.13 0.33
C ALA A 91 -9.71 2.94 -0.62
N ASN A 92 -8.83 3.92 -0.70
CA ASN A 92 -7.67 3.92 -1.60
C ASN A 92 -6.37 3.82 -0.78
N ILE A 93 -5.39 3.07 -1.30
CA ILE A 93 -4.06 2.92 -0.68
C ILE A 93 -3.03 2.95 -1.81
N PHE A 94 -1.91 3.66 -1.64
CA PHE A 94 -0.74 3.47 -2.49
C PHE A 94 0.41 2.86 -1.70
N ILE A 95 1.22 2.03 -2.36
CA ILE A 95 2.40 1.39 -1.77
C ILE A 95 3.56 1.49 -2.74
N HIS A 96 4.66 2.08 -2.27
CA HIS A 96 5.94 2.13 -2.95
C HIS A 96 6.63 0.75 -2.88
N THR A 97 7.09 0.28 -4.03
CA THR A 97 7.61 -1.09 -4.21
C THR A 97 9.13 -1.18 -4.31
N GLU A 98 9.84 -0.05 -4.33
CA GLU A 98 11.29 0.00 -4.41
C GLU A 98 11.94 0.43 -3.09
N GLY A 99 13.21 0.06 -2.90
CA GLY A 99 14.01 0.45 -1.74
C GLY A 99 13.84 -0.43 -0.50
N TRP A 100 13.06 -1.50 -0.60
CA TRP A 100 12.88 -2.48 0.47
C TRP A 100 14.16 -3.22 0.82
N GLU A 101 15.07 -3.39 -0.13
CA GLU A 101 16.41 -3.97 0.07
C GLU A 101 17.25 -3.17 1.08
N PHE A 102 17.07 -1.85 1.15
CA PHE A 102 17.77 -0.99 2.10
C PHE A 102 17.21 -1.08 3.51
N VAL A 103 15.96 -1.50 3.65
CA VAL A 103 15.26 -1.63 4.94
C VAL A 103 15.35 -3.05 5.48
N MET A 104 15.22 -4.05 4.60
CA MET A 104 15.21 -5.47 4.95
C MET A 104 16.57 -6.15 4.77
N LEU A 105 17.60 -5.46 4.27
CA LEU A 105 18.97 -5.98 4.13
C LEU A 105 19.04 -7.36 3.43
N ASP A 106 18.25 -7.53 2.36
CA ASP A 106 18.11 -8.79 1.60
C ASP A 106 17.67 -10.02 2.43
N THR A 107 17.09 -9.81 3.62
CA THR A 107 16.64 -10.90 4.50
C THR A 107 15.33 -11.53 4.02
N CYS A 108 14.56 -10.85 3.17
CA CYS A 108 13.33 -11.39 2.58
C CYS A 108 13.05 -10.80 1.18
N PRO A 109 12.29 -11.53 0.34
CA PRO A 109 11.78 -11.02 -0.94
C PRO A 109 10.86 -9.80 -0.76
N SER A 110 10.85 -8.87 -1.73
CA SER A 110 10.12 -7.59 -1.62
C SER A 110 8.59 -7.73 -1.61
N GLU A 111 8.05 -8.84 -2.11
CA GLU A 111 6.62 -9.12 -2.03
C GLU A 111 6.11 -9.25 -0.58
N ILE A 112 6.97 -9.67 0.36
CA ILE A 112 6.62 -9.84 1.76
C ILE A 112 6.34 -8.49 2.44
N PRO A 113 7.27 -7.52 2.47
CA PRO A 113 6.99 -6.21 3.05
C PRO A 113 5.89 -5.45 2.30
N VAL A 114 5.77 -5.60 0.97
CA VAL A 114 4.69 -4.97 0.21
C VAL A 114 3.33 -5.55 0.62
N ALA A 115 3.18 -6.87 0.72
CA ALA A 115 1.96 -7.51 1.21
C ALA A 115 1.64 -7.09 2.66
N TYR A 116 2.66 -6.99 3.51
CA TYR A 116 2.50 -6.45 4.87
C TYR A 116 1.94 -5.02 4.84
N GLN A 117 2.45 -4.13 3.99
CA GLN A 117 1.94 -2.77 3.88
C GLN A 117 0.48 -2.71 3.40
N VAL A 118 0.05 -3.63 2.52
CA VAL A 118 -1.37 -3.74 2.12
C VAL A 118 -2.24 -3.96 3.35
N LEU A 119 -1.87 -4.92 4.20
CA LEU A 119 -2.64 -5.27 5.40
C LEU A 119 -2.56 -4.19 6.47
N ALA A 120 -1.38 -3.58 6.66
CA ALA A 120 -1.16 -2.51 7.63
C ALA A 120 -2.01 -1.29 7.32
N ASN A 121 -1.94 -0.77 6.09
CA ASN A 121 -2.72 0.40 5.68
C ASN A 121 -4.24 0.11 5.70
N PHE A 122 -4.65 -1.09 5.29
CA PHE A 122 -6.04 -1.52 5.42
C PHE A 122 -6.51 -1.42 6.88
N LEU A 123 -5.79 -2.07 7.82
CA LEU A 123 -6.17 -2.10 9.22
C LEU A 123 -6.13 -0.71 9.86
N GLN A 124 -5.09 0.07 9.57
CA GLN A 124 -4.91 1.42 10.10
C GLN A 124 -6.02 2.35 9.64
N ARG A 125 -6.45 2.26 8.37
CA ARG A 125 -7.61 3.01 7.89
C ARG A 125 -8.88 2.60 8.62
N GLU A 126 -9.15 1.31 8.78
CA GLU A 126 -10.35 0.82 9.46
C GLU A 126 -10.41 1.22 10.94
N VAL A 127 -9.25 1.29 11.62
CA VAL A 127 -9.17 1.62 13.04
C VAL A 127 -9.16 3.13 13.28
N TYR A 128 -8.39 3.89 12.49
CA TYR A 128 -8.12 5.30 12.76
C TYR A 128 -8.90 6.25 11.84
N GLY A 129 -9.11 5.85 10.58
CA GLY A 129 -9.76 6.66 9.54
C GLY A 129 -9.05 7.98 9.21
N SER A 130 -7.87 8.22 9.79
CA SER A 130 -7.08 9.43 9.59
C SER A 130 -5.60 9.14 9.83
N SER A 131 -4.74 9.64 8.95
CA SER A 131 -3.29 9.51 9.05
C SER A 131 -2.76 10.22 10.29
N HIS A 132 -3.36 11.37 10.66
CA HIS A 132 -3.02 12.08 11.89
C HIS A 132 -3.29 11.24 13.15
N LYS A 133 -4.48 10.63 13.26
CA LYS A 133 -4.81 9.77 14.41
C LYS A 133 -3.96 8.51 14.47
N TRP A 134 -3.66 7.93 13.30
CA TRP A 134 -2.74 6.82 13.21
C TRP A 134 -1.35 7.21 13.73
N TYR A 135 -0.83 8.37 13.32
CA TYR A 135 0.49 8.85 13.72
C TYR A 135 0.57 9.10 15.23
N GLU A 136 -0.51 9.58 15.87
CA GLU A 136 -0.56 9.71 17.34
C GLU A 136 -0.53 8.35 18.06
N ALA A 137 -0.99 7.28 17.41
CA ALA A 137 -1.07 5.94 17.97
C ALA A 137 0.13 5.04 17.62
N CYS A 138 1.04 5.49 16.75
CA CYS A 138 2.18 4.69 16.32
C CYS A 138 3.25 4.55 17.43
N HIS A 139 3.98 3.43 17.41
CA HIS A 139 5.15 3.25 18.26
C HIS A 139 6.35 3.93 17.60
N LYS A 140 6.94 4.90 18.30
CA LYS A 140 8.17 5.58 17.83
C LYS A 140 9.38 4.66 17.89
N ASP A 141 9.43 3.81 18.91
CA ASP A 141 10.42 2.76 19.05
C ASP A 141 9.84 1.45 18.49
N SER A 142 10.65 0.66 17.79
CA SER A 142 10.19 -0.63 17.24
C SER A 142 9.94 -1.64 18.35
N ILE A 143 8.75 -2.23 18.36
CA ILE A 143 8.41 -3.33 19.29
C ILE A 143 7.89 -4.56 18.55
N GLY A 144 7.94 -4.56 17.21
CA GLY A 144 7.41 -5.61 16.34
C GLY A 144 5.90 -5.52 16.14
N CYS A 145 5.31 -4.33 16.31
CA CYS A 145 3.88 -4.09 16.13
C CYS A 145 3.57 -3.58 14.71
N ILE A 146 2.34 -3.82 14.23
CA ILE A 146 1.87 -3.32 12.93
C ILE A 146 1.85 -1.78 12.84
N ASN A 147 1.82 -1.12 14.00
CA ASN A 147 1.84 0.33 14.15
C ASN A 147 3.24 0.87 14.54
N ASP A 148 4.30 0.09 14.37
CA ASP A 148 5.65 0.62 14.48
C ASP A 148 5.89 1.63 13.36
N LEU A 149 6.32 2.84 13.71
CA LEU A 149 6.56 3.90 12.73
C LEU A 149 7.68 3.47 11.78
N CYS A 150 7.46 3.50 10.47
CA CYS A 150 8.47 3.16 9.47
C CYS A 150 9.44 4.35 9.24
N GLY A 151 10.14 4.77 10.29
CA GLY A 151 11.13 5.87 10.27
C GLY A 151 12.56 5.38 10.53
N TYR A 152 13.49 6.34 10.72
CA TYR A 152 14.89 6.04 11.03
C TYR A 152 15.01 5.26 12.35
N LYS A 153 15.52 4.03 12.24
CA LYS A 153 15.71 3.08 13.35
C LYS A 153 17.17 2.67 13.39
N PRO A 154 18.03 3.39 14.13
CA PRO A 154 19.46 3.07 14.23
C PRO A 154 19.73 1.76 14.97
N ASP A 155 18.71 1.18 15.59
CA ASP A 155 18.70 -0.05 16.37
C ASP A 155 18.38 -1.31 15.55
N VAL A 156 18.00 -1.16 14.27
CA VAL A 156 17.66 -2.25 13.35
C VAL A 156 18.69 -2.31 12.22
#